data_AF-A0A0G4JNZ6-F1
#
_entry.id   AF-A0A0G4JNZ6-F1
#
_cell.length_a   1.000
_cell.length_b   1.000
_cell.length_c   1.000
_cell.angle_alpha   90.00
_cell.angle_beta   90.00
_cell.angle_gamma   90.00
#
_symmetry.space_group_name_H-M   'P 1'
#
loop_
_entity.id
_entity.type
_entity.pdbx_description
1 polymer ?
#
loop_
_entity_poly.entity_id
_entity_poly.type
_entity_poly.pdbx_seq_one_letter_code
_entity_poly.pdbx_strand_id
1 'polypeptide(L)'
;MRSLYLNPFYIFLSAFLFGAVLYHLKLSDLYLKTGIATEIAILFILLISLLLGLLVSRQLKKKFETCKPDNSTWFNVWVVSLFIVLSVLLEVYDAGAIPIIKIFRGEIYEYRSFGIATFHVFFLSYVSASAIIGFERYIYFRSKRNLIPTFLGVLFSIIIINRAAMLMILLPCFLLYLYHNNKLKSKLIITCFFIFIIVLFGYLGDKRMASSGYSEGAIYQIAKVDNPIMENVLPSGFTWFYIYTSSPYANLVSVEETGEYDRGTISDFLNISILPDFISKRIDENTRSKFNFRLIANELTVTTGFGYAMLVYGIKGVFMTYFYMVFVTVFFLFINRKKYIKSTAAILSTISSLMIFDNMFVFASCIVQLLLITLLASKRMTLLGRTVNFL
;
A
#
# COMPACT_ATOMS: atom_id res chain seq x y z
N MET A 1 -8.05 21.45 5.96
CA MET A 1 -7.33 21.06 4.72
C MET A 1 -6.12 20.17 4.99
N ARG A 2 -5.14 20.53 5.83
CA ARG A 2 -3.92 19.70 6.04
C ARG A 2 -4.23 18.27 6.52
N SER A 3 -5.20 18.12 7.40
CA SER A 3 -5.64 16.81 7.95
C SER A 3 -6.17 15.84 6.89
N LEU A 4 -6.49 16.31 5.68
CA LEU A 4 -6.96 15.45 4.58
C LEU A 4 -5.86 14.47 4.14
N TYR A 5 -4.59 14.89 4.14
CA TYR A 5 -3.45 14.05 3.72
C TYR A 5 -3.20 12.87 4.66
N LEU A 6 -3.65 12.96 5.91
CA LEU A 6 -3.53 11.90 6.91
C LEU A 6 -4.91 11.32 7.29
N ASN A 7 -5.92 11.49 6.44
CA ASN A 7 -7.21 10.86 6.67
C ASN A 7 -7.34 9.64 5.75
N PRO A 8 -7.32 8.40 6.29
CA PRO A 8 -7.32 7.20 5.47
C PRO A 8 -8.56 7.05 4.58
N PHE A 9 -9.72 7.55 5.03
CA PHE A 9 -10.96 7.49 4.25
C PHE A 9 -10.96 8.48 3.07
N TYR A 10 -10.38 9.67 3.26
CA TYR A 10 -10.23 10.62 2.15
C TYR A 10 -9.18 10.16 1.14
N ILE A 11 -8.09 9.56 1.61
CA ILE A 11 -7.06 9.04 0.72
C ILE A 11 -7.57 7.82 -0.05
N PHE A 12 -8.33 6.92 0.60
CA PHE A 12 -9.05 5.85 -0.06
C PHE A 12 -10.00 6.38 -1.15
N LEU A 13 -10.90 7.29 -0.76
CA LEU A 13 -11.86 7.94 -1.66
C LEU A 13 -11.15 8.53 -2.88
N SER A 14 -10.07 9.28 -2.64
CA SER A 14 -9.34 9.96 -3.71
C SER A 14 -8.67 8.98 -4.66
N ALA A 15 -8.04 7.92 -4.13
CA ALA A 15 -7.36 6.89 -4.93
C ALA A 15 -8.37 6.08 -5.77
N PHE A 16 -9.44 5.58 -5.15
CA PHE A 16 -10.46 4.80 -5.86
C PHE A 16 -11.25 5.63 -6.86
N LEU A 17 -11.64 6.86 -6.48
CA LEU A 17 -12.33 7.75 -7.42
C LEU A 17 -11.43 8.07 -8.62
N PHE A 18 -10.13 8.29 -8.39
CA PHE A 18 -9.19 8.50 -9.47
C PHE A 18 -9.09 7.28 -10.41
N GLY A 19 -8.95 6.07 -9.85
CA GLY A 19 -8.95 4.83 -10.63
C GLY A 19 -10.23 4.62 -11.44
N ALA A 20 -11.40 4.83 -10.81
CA ALA A 20 -12.70 4.70 -11.47
C ALA A 20 -12.90 5.76 -12.56
N VAL A 21 -12.49 7.01 -12.33
CA VAL A 21 -12.52 8.07 -13.36
C VAL A 21 -11.65 7.68 -14.55
N LEU A 22 -10.42 7.21 -14.34
CA LEU A 22 -9.55 6.77 -15.42
C LEU A 22 -10.17 5.59 -16.21
N TYR A 23 -10.78 4.63 -15.52
CA TYR A 23 -11.52 3.55 -16.18
C TYR A 23 -12.62 4.11 -17.11
N HIS A 24 -13.44 5.04 -16.61
CA HIS A 24 -14.53 5.65 -17.38
C HIS A 24 -14.09 6.62 -18.48
N LEU A 25 -12.82 7.02 -18.55
CA LEU A 25 -12.30 7.76 -19.71
C LEU A 25 -12.27 6.89 -20.98
N LYS A 26 -12.33 5.55 -20.84
CA LYS A 26 -12.39 4.59 -21.95
C LYS A 26 -11.32 4.85 -23.03
N LEU A 27 -10.10 5.15 -22.61
CA LEU A 27 -8.96 5.35 -23.52
C LEU A 27 -8.35 4.01 -23.98
N SER A 28 -8.87 2.89 -23.47
CA SER A 28 -8.49 1.53 -23.81
C SER A 28 -9.74 0.74 -24.20
N ASP A 29 -9.64 -0.04 -25.27
CA ASP A 29 -10.70 -0.94 -25.74
C ASP A 29 -10.91 -2.14 -24.81
N LEU A 30 -10.06 -2.31 -23.79
CA LEU A 30 -10.31 -3.27 -22.72
C LEU A 30 -11.51 -2.86 -21.84
N TYR A 31 -11.93 -1.59 -21.87
CA TYR A 31 -12.91 -1.01 -20.93
C TYR A 31 -14.31 -0.80 -21.55
N LEU A 32 -14.71 -1.69 -22.46
CA LEU A 32 -15.96 -1.56 -23.21
C LEU A 32 -17.22 -1.96 -22.43
N LYS A 33 -17.07 -2.77 -21.38
CA LYS A 33 -18.19 -3.36 -20.64
C LYS A 33 -18.41 -2.67 -19.28
N THR A 34 -19.58 -2.86 -18.68
CA THR A 34 -19.95 -2.25 -17.39
C THR A 34 -20.61 -3.28 -16.46
N GLY A 35 -20.06 -3.46 -15.27
CA GLY A 35 -20.65 -4.21 -14.16
C GLY A 35 -21.44 -3.26 -13.27
N ILE A 36 -22.73 -3.11 -13.58
CA ILE A 36 -23.61 -2.10 -12.97
C ILE A 36 -23.68 -2.28 -11.45
N ALA A 37 -23.76 -3.53 -10.97
CA ALA A 37 -23.91 -3.78 -9.53
C ALA A 37 -22.61 -3.46 -8.77
N THR A 38 -21.45 -3.78 -9.36
CA THR A 38 -20.13 -3.42 -8.86
C THR A 38 -19.96 -1.91 -8.81
N GLU A 39 -20.32 -1.19 -9.88
CA GLU A 39 -20.24 0.27 -9.93
C GLU A 39 -21.10 0.92 -8.85
N ILE A 40 -22.35 0.49 -8.69
CA ILE A 40 -23.24 0.98 -7.63
C ILE A 40 -22.64 0.71 -6.24
N ALA A 41 -22.10 -0.49 -6.01
CA ALA A 41 -21.49 -0.85 -4.74
C ALA A 41 -20.27 0.03 -4.41
N ILE A 42 -19.40 0.27 -5.41
CA ILE A 42 -18.24 1.15 -5.23
C ILE A 42 -18.68 2.59 -5.01
N LEU A 43 -19.62 3.14 -5.77
CA LEU A 43 -20.14 4.49 -5.55
C LEU A 43 -20.70 4.67 -4.14
N PHE A 44 -21.42 3.67 -3.63
CA PHE A 44 -21.90 3.65 -2.25
C PHE A 44 -20.76 3.62 -1.22
N ILE A 45 -19.73 2.80 -1.45
CA ILE A 45 -18.51 2.76 -0.62
C ILE A 45 -17.79 4.11 -0.62
N LEU A 46 -17.68 4.78 -1.78
CA LEU A 46 -17.07 6.11 -1.91
C LEU A 46 -17.89 7.17 -1.16
N LEU A 47 -19.23 7.09 -1.22
CA LEU A 47 -20.10 7.97 -0.45
C LEU A 47 -19.91 7.76 1.07
N ILE A 48 -19.88 6.51 1.54
CA ILE A 48 -19.61 6.23 2.96
C ILE A 48 -18.21 6.73 3.34
N SER A 49 -17.21 6.52 2.48
CA SER A 49 -15.83 6.99 2.69
C SER A 49 -15.77 8.51 2.82
N LEU A 50 -16.56 9.24 2.02
CA LEU A 50 -16.68 10.69 2.11
C LEU A 50 -17.27 11.12 3.46
N LEU A 51 -18.37 10.49 3.89
CA LEU A 51 -19.03 10.77 5.18
C LEU A 51 -18.11 10.47 6.37
N LEU A 52 -17.47 9.30 6.37
CA LEU A 52 -16.48 8.92 7.39
C LEU A 52 -15.26 9.85 7.37
N GLY A 53 -14.79 10.23 6.18
CA GLY A 53 -13.72 11.20 5.99
C GLY A 53 -14.03 12.54 6.67
N LEU A 54 -15.25 13.05 6.49
CA LEU A 54 -15.72 14.28 7.16
C LEU A 54 -15.73 14.13 8.69
N LEU A 55 -16.30 13.04 9.20
CA LEU A 55 -16.42 12.77 10.64
C LEU A 55 -15.05 12.62 11.31
N VAL A 56 -14.19 11.76 10.73
CA VAL A 56 -12.86 11.44 11.25
C VAL A 56 -11.92 12.63 11.14
N SER A 57 -12.07 13.49 10.12
CA SER A 57 -11.25 14.70 9.99
C SER A 57 -11.41 15.66 11.16
N ARG A 58 -12.64 15.82 11.67
CA ARG A 58 -12.92 16.68 12.83
C ARG A 58 -12.19 16.14 14.07
N GLN A 59 -12.24 14.84 14.28
CA GLN A 59 -11.58 14.18 15.41
C GLN A 59 -10.05 14.20 15.27
N LEU A 60 -9.52 13.85 14.10
CA LEU A 60 -8.09 13.83 13.81
C LEU A 60 -7.46 15.21 13.95
N LYS A 61 -8.14 16.29 13.50
CA LYS A 61 -7.61 17.66 13.66
C LYS A 61 -7.29 17.97 15.13
N LYS A 62 -8.25 17.73 16.03
CA LYS A 62 -8.07 17.95 17.48
C LYS A 62 -6.95 17.09 18.06
N LYS A 63 -6.84 15.83 17.63
CA LYS A 63 -5.82 14.89 18.12
C LYS A 63 -4.43 15.20 17.57
N PHE A 64 -4.32 15.63 16.31
CA PHE A 64 -3.05 15.98 15.70
C PHE A 64 -2.44 17.25 16.31
N GLU A 65 -3.25 18.23 16.72
CA GLU A 65 -2.74 19.43 17.39
C GLU A 65 -2.18 19.11 18.79
N THR A 66 -2.79 18.16 19.49
CA THR A 66 -2.42 17.80 20.88
C THR A 66 -1.33 16.74 20.97
N CYS A 67 -1.27 15.80 20.01
CA CYS A 67 -0.28 14.72 20.00
C CYS A 67 0.98 15.15 19.26
N LYS A 68 2.06 15.44 19.99
CA LYS A 68 3.41 15.63 19.43
C LYS A 68 4.25 14.37 19.68
N PRO A 69 5.17 13.99 18.78
CA PRO A 69 6.14 12.95 19.10
C PRO A 69 6.89 13.36 20.36
N ASP A 70 7.00 12.45 21.32
CA ASP A 70 7.79 12.71 22.51
C ASP A 70 9.28 12.68 22.16
N ASN A 71 10.10 13.37 22.96
CA ASN A 71 11.54 13.20 22.91
C ASN A 71 11.97 12.03 23.82
N SER A 72 11.10 11.03 24.02
CA SER A 72 11.34 10.02 25.06
C SER A 72 12.52 9.12 24.73
N THR A 73 13.06 8.55 25.79
CA THR A 73 14.18 7.61 25.80
C THR A 73 13.88 6.29 25.06
N TRP A 74 12.61 5.98 24.76
CA TRP A 74 12.17 4.69 24.23
C TRP A 74 12.44 4.50 22.73
N PHE A 75 12.38 5.56 21.93
CA PHE A 75 12.85 5.51 20.55
C PHE A 75 14.26 6.10 20.50
N ASN A 76 15.25 5.28 20.84
CA ASN A 76 16.64 5.65 20.66
C ASN A 76 17.05 5.36 19.21
N VAL A 77 17.26 6.43 18.44
CA VAL A 77 17.66 6.37 17.03
C VAL A 77 18.85 5.43 16.80
N TRP A 78 19.85 5.45 17.68
CA TRP A 78 21.04 4.63 17.53
C TRP A 78 20.77 3.15 17.78
N VAL A 79 20.00 2.83 18.82
CA VAL A 79 19.62 1.43 19.13
C VAL A 79 18.76 0.85 18.01
N VAL A 80 17.77 1.62 17.53
CA VAL A 80 16.91 1.23 16.40
C VAL A 80 17.76 1.02 15.14
N SER A 81 18.65 1.95 14.83
CA SER A 81 19.51 1.85 13.63
C SER A 81 20.48 0.68 13.73
N LEU A 82 21.05 0.43 14.92
CA LEU A 82 21.91 -0.72 15.18
C LEU A 82 21.15 -2.04 14.98
N PHE A 83 19.94 -2.15 15.52
CA PHE A 83 19.10 -3.33 15.30
C PHE A 83 18.80 -3.56 13.81
N ILE A 84 18.51 -2.48 13.06
CA ILE A 84 18.33 -2.57 11.60
C ILE A 84 19.58 -3.12 10.94
N VAL A 85 20.75 -2.53 11.19
CA VAL A 85 22.02 -2.96 10.58
C VAL A 85 22.33 -4.42 10.91
N LEU A 86 22.23 -4.81 12.19
CA LEU A 86 22.49 -6.19 12.62
C LEU A 86 21.53 -7.19 11.98
N SER A 87 20.26 -6.83 11.85
CA SER A 87 19.24 -7.67 11.22
C SER A 87 19.48 -7.81 9.71
N VAL A 88 19.88 -6.73 9.01
CA VAL A 88 20.29 -6.82 7.60
C VAL A 88 21.48 -7.76 7.43
N LEU A 89 22.50 -7.62 8.29
CA LEU A 89 23.67 -8.51 8.24
C LEU A 89 23.29 -9.97 8.49
N LEU A 90 22.36 -10.23 9.40
CA LEU A 90 21.83 -11.56 9.66
C LEU A 90 21.11 -12.16 8.44
N GLU A 91 20.24 -11.39 7.78
CA GLU A 91 19.55 -11.87 6.57
C GLU A 91 20.48 -12.07 5.38
N VAL A 92 21.50 -11.23 5.22
CA VAL A 92 22.52 -11.38 4.19
C VAL A 92 23.38 -12.62 4.46
N TYR A 93 23.71 -12.87 5.73
CA TYR A 93 24.45 -14.06 6.13
C TYR A 93 23.66 -15.35 5.83
N ASP A 94 22.38 -15.38 6.20
CA ASP A 94 21.48 -16.51 5.92
C ASP A 94 21.28 -16.74 4.42
N ALA A 95 21.08 -15.67 3.64
CA ALA A 95 20.94 -15.75 2.18
C ALA A 95 22.25 -16.10 1.45
N GLY A 96 23.41 -16.04 2.15
CA GLY A 96 24.75 -16.28 1.60
C GLY A 96 25.20 -15.25 0.55
N ALA A 97 24.41 -14.21 0.28
CA ALA A 97 24.69 -13.20 -0.73
C ALA A 97 23.82 -11.95 -0.55
N ILE A 98 24.27 -10.85 -1.14
CA ILE A 98 23.51 -9.60 -1.21
C ILE A 98 22.71 -9.58 -2.53
N PRO A 99 21.36 -9.49 -2.49
CA PRO A 99 20.52 -9.56 -3.69
C PRO A 99 20.89 -8.61 -4.83
N ILE A 100 21.13 -7.33 -4.51
CA ILE A 100 21.49 -6.34 -5.53
C ILE A 100 22.80 -6.69 -6.24
N ILE A 101 23.76 -7.30 -5.53
CA ILE A 101 25.02 -7.75 -6.13
C ILE A 101 24.77 -8.93 -7.07
N LYS A 102 23.92 -9.90 -6.68
CA LYS A 102 23.54 -11.03 -7.54
C LYS A 102 22.93 -10.55 -8.86
N ILE A 103 22.01 -9.58 -8.79
CA ILE A 103 21.37 -9.02 -10.00
C ILE A 103 22.40 -8.29 -10.88
N PHE A 104 23.31 -7.50 -10.31
CA PHE A 104 24.36 -6.84 -11.11
C PHE A 104 25.36 -7.82 -11.73
N ARG A 105 25.51 -9.02 -11.17
CA ARG A 105 26.31 -10.10 -11.76
C ARG A 105 25.57 -10.90 -12.84
N GLY A 106 24.30 -10.60 -13.09
CA GLY A 106 23.47 -11.33 -14.05
C GLY A 106 22.95 -12.67 -13.52
N GLU A 107 23.01 -12.91 -12.21
CA GLU A 107 22.50 -14.15 -11.61
C GLU A 107 20.97 -14.13 -11.53
N ILE A 108 20.35 -15.30 -11.72
CA ILE A 108 18.90 -15.47 -11.55
C ILE A 108 18.59 -15.28 -10.05
N TYR A 109 17.73 -14.32 -9.74
CA TYR A 109 17.35 -14.01 -8.36
C TYR A 109 15.83 -13.88 -8.23
N GLU A 110 15.25 -14.71 -7.36
CA GLU A 110 13.86 -14.58 -6.96
C GLU A 110 13.76 -13.76 -5.67
N TYR A 111 13.23 -12.54 -5.74
CA TYR A 111 13.17 -11.64 -4.58
C TYR A 111 12.36 -12.17 -3.39
N ARG A 112 11.48 -13.16 -3.63
CA ARG A 112 10.64 -13.78 -2.61
C ARG A 112 11.39 -14.80 -1.75
N SER A 113 12.57 -15.23 -2.17
CA SER A 113 13.37 -16.23 -1.46
C SER A 113 14.38 -15.62 -0.49
N PHE A 114 14.44 -14.30 -0.36
CA PHE A 114 15.39 -13.61 0.52
C PHE A 114 14.84 -13.42 1.93
N GLY A 115 15.72 -13.62 2.91
CA GLY A 115 15.46 -13.38 4.32
C GLY A 115 15.01 -14.64 5.06
N ILE A 116 15.19 -14.61 6.37
CA ILE A 116 14.83 -15.73 7.24
C ILE A 116 13.30 -15.79 7.35
N ALA A 117 12.71 -16.96 7.12
CA ALA A 117 11.26 -17.15 7.19
C ALA A 117 10.69 -16.61 8.52
N THR A 118 9.54 -15.93 8.45
CA THR A 118 8.89 -15.21 9.58
C THR A 118 9.66 -14.00 10.11
N PHE A 119 10.98 -14.10 10.34
CA PHE A 119 11.81 -12.98 10.77
C PHE A 119 11.80 -11.85 9.73
N HIS A 120 11.94 -12.18 8.44
CA HIS A 120 11.94 -11.19 7.36
C HIS A 120 10.68 -10.33 7.35
N VAL A 121 9.52 -10.94 7.55
CA VAL A 121 8.22 -10.24 7.57
C VAL A 121 8.15 -9.27 8.74
N PHE A 122 8.51 -9.75 9.94
CA PHE A 122 8.60 -8.90 11.13
C PHE A 122 9.60 -7.77 10.94
N PHE A 123 10.78 -8.08 10.42
CA PHE A 123 11.88 -7.15 10.25
C PHE A 123 11.52 -6.05 9.25
N LEU A 124 10.89 -6.41 8.13
CA LEU A 124 10.40 -5.44 7.14
C LEU A 124 9.37 -4.48 7.75
N SER A 125 8.43 -5.01 8.54
CA SER A 125 7.47 -4.18 9.28
C SER A 125 8.14 -3.27 10.30
N TYR A 126 9.15 -3.77 11.01
CA TYR A 126 9.92 -3.01 12.00
C TYR A 126 10.69 -1.86 11.36
N VAL A 127 11.39 -2.14 10.26
CA VAL A 127 12.12 -1.15 9.46
C VAL A 127 11.14 -0.08 8.99
N SER A 128 10.00 -0.49 8.44
CA SER A 128 8.99 0.45 7.93
C SER A 128 8.39 1.34 9.02
N ALA A 129 7.98 0.76 10.16
CA ALA A 129 7.48 1.51 11.31
C ALA A 129 8.53 2.51 11.85
N SER A 130 9.77 2.03 12.02
CA SER A 130 10.88 2.83 12.55
C SER A 130 11.27 3.98 11.61
N ALA A 131 11.30 3.72 10.31
CA ALA A 131 11.57 4.72 9.27
C ALA A 131 10.56 5.87 9.31
N ILE A 132 9.27 5.56 9.48
CA ILE A 132 8.19 6.55 9.51
C ILE A 132 8.20 7.33 10.81
N ILE A 133 8.40 6.68 11.96
CA ILE A 133 8.54 7.36 13.25
C ILE A 133 9.77 8.28 13.24
N GLY A 134 10.91 7.80 12.72
CA GLY A 134 12.13 8.60 12.54
C GLY A 134 11.86 9.84 11.69
N PHE A 135 11.17 9.67 10.57
CA PHE A 135 10.81 10.78 9.68
C PHE A 135 9.86 11.79 10.35
N GLU A 136 8.83 11.33 11.06
CA GLU A 136 7.95 12.22 11.83
C GLU A 136 8.79 13.04 12.84
N ARG A 137 9.67 12.38 13.60
CA ARG A 137 10.56 13.06 14.55
C ARG A 137 11.49 14.05 13.89
N TYR A 138 12.01 13.76 12.70
CA TYR A 138 12.80 14.72 11.93
C TYR A 138 11.98 15.97 11.57
N ILE A 139 10.74 15.82 11.13
CA ILE A 139 9.89 16.97 10.80
C ILE A 139 9.68 17.88 12.02
N TYR A 140 9.45 17.30 13.21
CA TYR A 140 9.22 18.06 14.44
C TYR A 140 10.49 18.67 15.03
N PHE A 141 11.54 17.85 15.22
CA PHE A 141 12.75 18.27 15.95
C PHE A 141 13.84 18.82 15.04
N ARG A 142 13.72 18.68 13.71
CA ARG A 142 14.72 19.10 12.70
C ARG A 142 16.11 18.50 12.87
N SER A 143 16.26 17.51 13.75
CA SER A 143 17.53 16.82 13.97
C SER A 143 17.76 15.75 12.90
N LYS A 144 18.82 15.92 12.09
CA LYS A 144 19.16 15.01 10.98
C LYS A 144 19.36 13.56 11.42
N ARG A 145 19.76 13.32 12.68
CA ARG A 145 19.90 11.95 13.24
C ARG A 145 18.60 11.15 13.12
N ASN A 146 17.44 11.81 13.27
CA ASN A 146 16.15 11.14 13.19
C ASN A 146 15.83 10.59 11.78
N LEU A 147 16.57 11.01 10.74
CA LEU A 147 16.44 10.47 9.39
C LEU A 147 17.22 9.15 9.19
N ILE A 148 18.12 8.78 10.09
CA ILE A 148 18.96 7.58 9.94
C ILE A 148 18.08 6.32 9.75
N PRO A 149 17.06 6.04 10.57
CA PRO A 149 16.19 4.87 10.36
C PRO A 149 15.45 4.92 9.02
N THR A 150 15.04 6.11 8.58
CA THR A 150 14.38 6.31 7.29
C THR A 150 15.32 5.98 6.13
N PHE A 151 16.55 6.50 6.17
CA PHE A 151 17.56 6.24 5.15
C PHE A 151 17.95 4.76 5.11
N LEU A 152 18.19 4.14 6.27
CA LEU A 152 18.49 2.72 6.36
C LEU A 152 17.35 1.86 5.82
N GLY A 153 16.09 2.21 6.09
CA GLY A 153 14.95 1.44 5.58
C GLY A 153 14.78 1.54 4.06
N VAL A 154 14.98 2.72 3.48
CA VAL A 154 14.98 2.88 2.01
C VAL A 154 16.16 2.14 1.38
N LEU A 155 17.36 2.28 1.96
CA LEU A 155 18.55 1.58 1.51
C LEU A 155 18.36 0.05 1.57
N PHE A 156 17.83 -0.46 2.67
CA PHE A 156 17.50 -1.88 2.81
C PHE A 156 16.54 -2.34 1.71
N SER A 157 15.47 -1.59 1.46
CA SER A 157 14.50 -1.91 0.40
C SER A 157 15.14 -1.96 -1.00
N ILE A 158 16.12 -1.10 -1.26
CA ILE A 158 16.91 -1.10 -2.51
C ILE A 158 17.83 -2.33 -2.55
N ILE A 159 18.53 -2.64 -1.46
CA ILE A 159 19.44 -3.79 -1.36
C ILE A 159 18.72 -5.10 -1.68
N ILE A 160 17.49 -5.27 -1.18
CA ILE A 160 16.68 -6.48 -1.39
C ILE A 160 15.81 -6.42 -2.66
N ILE A 161 15.86 -5.31 -3.41
CA ILE A 161 15.11 -5.07 -4.64
C ILE A 161 13.58 -5.21 -4.40
N ASN A 162 13.12 -4.74 -3.25
CA ASN A 162 11.71 -4.79 -2.87
C ASN A 162 11.05 -3.41 -3.01
N ARG A 163 10.41 -3.22 -4.16
CA ARG A 163 9.70 -1.97 -4.50
C ARG A 163 8.51 -1.71 -3.57
N ALA A 164 7.79 -2.76 -3.19
CA ALA A 164 6.64 -2.65 -2.29
C ALA A 164 7.06 -2.15 -0.90
N ALA A 165 8.14 -2.70 -0.35
CA ALA A 165 8.72 -2.24 0.91
C ALA A 165 9.12 -0.75 0.86
N MET A 166 9.76 -0.34 -0.23
CA MET A 166 10.14 1.05 -0.43
C MET A 166 8.91 1.98 -0.46
N LEU A 167 7.85 1.59 -1.17
CA LEU A 167 6.59 2.36 -1.21
C LEU A 167 5.93 2.47 0.16
N MET A 168 5.96 1.39 0.95
CA MET A 168 5.43 1.36 2.33
C MET A 168 6.20 2.26 3.30
N ILE A 169 7.40 2.73 2.93
CA ILE A 169 8.16 3.73 3.70
C ILE A 169 7.95 5.13 3.13
N LEU A 170 8.14 5.28 1.80
CA LEU A 170 8.17 6.59 1.15
C LEU A 170 6.80 7.25 1.12
N LEU A 171 5.72 6.51 0.81
CA LEU A 171 4.38 7.08 0.71
C LEU A 171 3.87 7.66 2.06
N PRO A 172 3.97 6.95 3.21
CA PRO A 172 3.57 7.54 4.48
C PRO A 172 4.47 8.70 4.90
N CYS A 173 5.78 8.64 4.64
CA CYS A 173 6.67 9.78 4.86
C CYS A 173 6.26 11.00 4.01
N PHE A 174 5.90 10.77 2.75
CA PHE A 174 5.41 11.80 1.85
C PHE A 174 4.09 12.43 2.35
N LEU A 175 3.13 11.62 2.82
CA LEU A 175 1.88 12.12 3.41
C LEU A 175 2.14 12.94 4.69
N LEU A 176 3.07 12.51 5.55
CA LEU A 176 3.53 13.28 6.71
C LEU A 176 4.15 14.62 6.29
N TYR A 177 4.98 14.61 5.25
CA TYR A 177 5.59 15.83 4.72
C TYR A 177 4.54 16.81 4.20
N LEU A 178 3.55 16.34 3.44
CA LEU A 178 2.44 17.16 2.92
C LEU A 178 1.58 17.76 4.04
N TYR A 179 1.28 16.96 5.07
CA TYR A 179 0.56 17.43 6.24
C TYR A 179 1.28 18.60 6.92
N HIS A 180 2.60 18.53 7.02
CA HIS A 180 3.42 19.56 7.68
C HIS A 180 3.75 20.76 6.78
N ASN A 181 3.98 20.54 5.49
CA ASN A 181 4.48 21.52 4.53
C ASN A 181 3.47 21.76 3.40
N ASN A 182 2.26 22.18 3.75
CA ASN A 182 1.19 22.51 2.80
C ASN A 182 1.39 23.88 2.09
N LYS A 183 2.62 24.19 1.66
CA LYS A 183 2.94 25.40 0.89
C LYS A 183 2.81 25.11 -0.61
N LEU A 184 2.42 26.12 -1.41
CA LEU A 184 2.27 25.97 -2.86
C LEU A 184 3.56 25.47 -3.54
N LYS A 185 4.72 26.02 -3.15
CA LYS A 185 6.04 25.57 -3.64
C LYS A 185 6.26 24.07 -3.42
N SER A 186 5.90 23.56 -2.24
CA SER A 186 6.03 22.13 -1.93
C SER A 186 5.13 21.29 -2.83
N LYS A 187 3.90 21.75 -3.11
CA LYS A 187 2.98 21.06 -4.04
C LYS A 187 3.53 21.03 -5.46
N LEU A 188 4.08 22.15 -5.96
CA LEU A 188 4.67 22.22 -7.31
C LEU A 188 5.85 21.27 -7.47
N ILE A 189 6.79 21.28 -6.51
CA ILE A 189 7.94 20.36 -6.52
C ILE A 189 7.47 18.91 -6.56
N ILE A 190 6.43 18.59 -5.79
CA ILE A 190 5.85 17.26 -5.72
C ILE A 190 5.19 16.88 -7.05
N THR A 191 4.42 17.77 -7.67
CA THR A 191 3.81 17.54 -8.98
C THR A 191 4.89 17.28 -10.04
N CYS A 192 5.95 18.10 -10.07
CA CYS A 192 7.07 17.89 -10.99
C CYS A 192 7.76 16.54 -10.76
N PHE A 193 7.99 16.16 -9.50
CA PHE A 193 8.58 14.86 -9.15
C PHE A 193 7.68 13.70 -9.56
N PHE A 194 6.36 13.83 -9.41
CA PHE A 194 5.41 12.81 -9.83
C PHE A 194 5.37 12.65 -11.36
N ILE A 195 5.38 13.75 -12.11
CA ILE A 195 5.49 13.72 -13.58
C ILE A 195 6.80 13.05 -14.00
N PHE A 196 7.92 13.39 -13.33
CA PHE A 196 9.20 12.74 -13.57
C PHE A 196 9.14 11.22 -13.33
N ILE A 197 8.49 10.77 -12.26
CA ILE A 197 8.29 9.34 -12.00
C ILE A 197 7.46 8.68 -13.10
N ILE A 198 6.38 9.31 -13.58
CA ILE A 198 5.55 8.76 -14.66
C ILE A 198 6.41 8.53 -15.92
N VAL A 199 7.20 9.53 -16.32
CA VAL A 199 8.08 9.42 -17.49
C VAL A 199 9.14 8.34 -17.29
N LEU A 200 9.79 8.32 -16.13
CA LEU A 200 10.81 7.32 -15.80
C LEU A 200 10.23 5.90 -15.76
N PHE A 201 9.03 5.74 -15.22
CA PHE A 201 8.34 4.45 -15.14
C PHE A 201 8.00 3.93 -16.53
N GLY A 202 7.56 4.79 -17.46
CA GLY A 202 7.36 4.43 -18.85
C GLY A 202 8.63 3.91 -19.51
N TYR A 203 9.72 4.67 -19.40
CA TYR A 203 11.01 4.28 -19.95
C TYR A 203 11.51 2.92 -19.42
N LEU A 204 11.37 2.68 -18.11
CA LEU A 204 11.75 1.42 -17.49
C LEU A 204 10.80 0.27 -17.86
N GLY A 205 9.50 0.55 -18.00
CA GLY A 205 8.49 -0.38 -18.45
C GLY A 205 8.77 -0.89 -19.86
N ASP A 206 9.03 0.02 -20.79
CA ASP A 206 9.34 -0.32 -22.19
C ASP A 206 10.61 -1.16 -22.30
N LYS A 207 11.66 -0.80 -21.55
CA LYS A 207 12.90 -1.61 -21.50
C LYS A 207 12.67 -3.02 -20.95
N ARG A 208 11.81 -3.17 -19.94
CA ARG A 208 11.45 -4.47 -19.37
C ARG A 208 10.65 -5.32 -20.37
N MET A 209 9.77 -4.69 -21.14
CA MET A 209 9.02 -5.39 -22.18
C MET A 209 9.93 -5.89 -23.29
N ALA A 210 10.84 -5.03 -23.77
CA ALA A 210 11.85 -5.41 -24.75
C ALA A 210 12.73 -6.57 -24.25
N SER A 211 13.19 -6.54 -23.00
CA SER A 211 13.97 -7.63 -22.42
C SER A 211 13.18 -8.94 -22.24
N SER A 212 11.84 -8.85 -22.22
CA SER A 212 10.95 -10.01 -22.13
C SER A 212 10.51 -10.53 -23.50
N GLY A 213 11.09 -10.02 -24.60
CA GLY A 213 10.85 -10.49 -25.97
C GLY A 213 9.72 -9.77 -26.71
N TYR A 214 9.13 -8.73 -26.13
CA TYR A 214 8.10 -7.94 -26.81
C TYR A 214 8.71 -6.87 -27.72
N SER A 215 8.01 -6.50 -28.78
CA SER A 215 8.42 -5.40 -29.68
C SER A 215 8.35 -4.04 -28.98
N GLU A 216 9.04 -3.05 -29.52
CA GLU A 216 8.86 -1.65 -29.10
C GLU A 216 7.38 -1.25 -29.21
N GLY A 217 6.89 -0.48 -28.24
CA GLY A 217 5.48 -0.07 -28.19
C GLY A 217 4.48 -1.17 -27.78
N ALA A 218 4.93 -2.35 -27.35
CA ALA A 218 4.02 -3.44 -26.96
C ALA A 218 3.01 -3.07 -25.87
N ILE A 219 3.29 -2.08 -25.03
CA ILE A 219 2.33 -1.58 -24.05
C ILE A 219 1.05 -1.07 -24.72
N TYR A 220 1.13 -0.40 -25.87
CA TYR A 220 -0.05 0.12 -26.57
C TYR A 220 -0.95 -1.01 -27.11
N GLN A 221 -0.32 -2.11 -27.56
CA GLN A 221 -1.02 -3.31 -28.03
C GLN A 221 -1.68 -4.08 -26.88
N ILE A 222 -0.94 -4.32 -25.79
CA ILE A 222 -1.47 -4.99 -24.58
C ILE A 222 -2.62 -4.18 -23.99
N ALA A 223 -2.42 -2.87 -23.90
CA ALA A 223 -3.40 -1.94 -23.40
C ALA A 223 -4.58 -1.72 -24.35
N LYS A 224 -4.47 -2.10 -25.63
CA LYS A 224 -5.41 -1.77 -26.70
C LYS A 224 -5.82 -0.29 -26.66
N VAL A 225 -4.83 0.58 -26.65
CA VAL A 225 -5.04 2.04 -26.62
C VAL A 225 -5.03 2.54 -28.06
N ASP A 226 -6.22 2.80 -28.60
CA ASP A 226 -6.40 3.36 -29.96
C ASP A 226 -6.43 4.90 -29.94
N ASN A 227 -6.09 5.54 -28.82
CA ASN A 227 -6.11 6.99 -28.68
C ASN A 227 -4.82 7.62 -29.24
N PRO A 228 -4.90 8.44 -30.32
CA PRO A 228 -3.71 8.99 -30.97
C PRO A 228 -2.89 9.93 -30.08
N ILE A 229 -3.48 10.55 -29.05
CA ILE A 229 -2.78 11.45 -28.12
C ILE A 229 -1.90 10.63 -27.17
N MET A 230 -2.41 9.52 -26.65
CA MET A 230 -1.64 8.62 -25.78
C MET A 230 -0.51 7.93 -26.55
N GLU A 231 -0.75 7.55 -27.80
CA GLU A 231 0.23 6.86 -28.64
C GLU A 231 1.30 7.80 -29.20
N ASN A 232 0.90 8.93 -29.78
CA ASN A 232 1.80 9.74 -30.61
C ASN A 232 2.26 11.07 -29.98
N VAL A 233 1.61 11.53 -28.90
CA VAL A 233 1.89 12.88 -28.32
C VAL A 233 2.49 12.77 -26.92
N LEU A 234 1.96 11.89 -26.07
CA LEU A 234 2.44 11.73 -24.70
C LEU A 234 3.54 10.66 -24.59
N PRO A 235 4.51 10.82 -23.69
CA PRO A 235 5.45 9.75 -23.36
C PRO A 235 4.71 8.48 -22.91
N SER A 236 5.22 7.30 -23.28
CA SER A 236 4.66 5.98 -22.93
C SER A 236 4.33 5.81 -21.45
N GLY A 237 5.05 6.51 -20.57
CA GLY A 237 4.80 6.56 -19.13
C GLY A 237 3.37 6.93 -18.76
N PHE A 238 2.71 7.80 -19.53
CA PHE A 238 1.30 8.13 -19.33
C PHE A 238 0.38 6.95 -19.62
N THR A 239 0.66 6.17 -20.66
CA THR A 239 -0.06 4.93 -20.98
C THR A 239 0.17 3.87 -19.90
N TRP A 240 1.41 3.66 -19.47
CA TRP A 240 1.74 2.77 -18.35
C TRP A 240 0.97 3.16 -17.09
N PHE A 241 1.03 4.44 -16.71
CA PHE A 241 0.34 4.95 -15.53
C PHE A 241 -1.18 4.78 -15.64
N TYR A 242 -1.76 5.14 -16.80
CA TYR A 242 -3.18 5.00 -17.09
C TYR A 242 -3.64 3.56 -16.89
N ILE A 243 -3.01 2.62 -17.58
CA ILE A 243 -3.40 1.21 -17.57
C ILE A 243 -3.15 0.55 -16.22
N TYR A 244 -2.00 0.78 -15.59
CA TYR A 244 -1.73 0.18 -14.28
C TYR A 244 -2.69 0.69 -13.19
N THR A 245 -3.15 1.94 -13.30
CA THR A 245 -4.06 2.51 -12.30
C THR A 245 -5.52 2.11 -12.55
N SER A 246 -5.95 1.99 -13.81
CA SER A 246 -7.34 1.70 -14.17
C SER A 246 -7.65 0.20 -14.34
N SER A 247 -6.68 -0.62 -14.75
CA SER A 247 -6.90 -2.05 -14.98
C SER A 247 -7.29 -2.86 -13.74
N PRO A 248 -6.84 -2.55 -12.51
CA PRO A 248 -7.35 -3.27 -11.34
C PRO A 248 -8.85 -3.08 -11.12
N TYR A 249 -9.36 -1.88 -11.43
CA TYR A 249 -10.80 -1.60 -11.38
C TYR A 249 -11.54 -2.36 -12.50
N ALA A 250 -11.00 -2.34 -13.72
CA ALA A 250 -11.54 -3.13 -14.83
C ALA A 250 -11.58 -4.63 -14.52
N ASN A 251 -10.55 -5.18 -13.88
CA ASN A 251 -10.51 -6.56 -13.41
C ASN A 251 -11.50 -6.85 -12.27
N LEU A 252 -11.91 -5.85 -11.48
CA LEU A 252 -12.99 -6.03 -10.51
C LEU A 252 -14.34 -6.11 -11.24
N VAL A 253 -14.56 -5.21 -12.19
CA VAL A 253 -15.79 -5.14 -12.99
C VAL A 253 -15.98 -6.42 -13.83
N SER A 254 -14.89 -6.95 -14.40
CA SER A 254 -14.94 -8.17 -15.22
C SER A 254 -15.42 -9.40 -14.45
N VAL A 255 -15.26 -9.45 -13.12
CA VAL A 255 -15.76 -10.56 -12.28
C VAL A 255 -17.29 -10.65 -12.32
N GLU A 256 -17.98 -9.51 -12.31
CA GLU A 256 -19.44 -9.47 -12.46
C GLU A 256 -19.84 -9.89 -13.88
N GLU A 257 -19.19 -9.32 -14.89
CA GLU A 257 -19.56 -9.51 -16.30
C GLU A 257 -19.37 -10.95 -16.79
N THR A 258 -18.39 -11.64 -16.24
CA THR A 258 -18.10 -13.04 -16.57
C THR A 258 -18.96 -14.01 -15.76
N GLY A 259 -19.72 -13.51 -14.78
CA GLY A 259 -20.51 -14.35 -13.86
C GLY A 259 -19.65 -15.16 -12.88
N GLU A 260 -18.39 -14.79 -12.67
CA GLU A 260 -17.44 -15.55 -11.85
C GLU A 260 -17.48 -15.15 -10.35
N TYR A 261 -18.54 -14.50 -9.87
CA TYR A 261 -18.68 -14.11 -8.46
C TYR A 261 -19.42 -15.17 -7.62
N ASP A 262 -19.32 -15.05 -6.29
CA ASP A 262 -20.00 -15.92 -5.31
C ASP A 262 -19.65 -17.42 -5.45
N ARG A 263 -18.37 -17.70 -5.74
CA ARG A 263 -17.88 -19.07 -6.02
C ARG A 263 -17.47 -19.88 -4.80
N GLY A 264 -17.45 -19.29 -3.61
CA GLY A 264 -16.92 -19.93 -2.41
C GLY A 264 -17.78 -19.78 -1.18
N THR A 265 -17.25 -20.19 -0.04
CA THR A 265 -17.95 -20.15 1.25
C THR A 265 -17.56 -18.92 2.06
N ILE A 266 -18.31 -18.67 3.15
CA ILE A 266 -17.91 -17.65 4.14
C ILE A 266 -16.53 -17.93 4.74
N SER A 267 -16.15 -19.21 4.90
CA SER A 267 -14.83 -19.60 5.39
C SER A 267 -13.73 -19.20 4.43
N ASP A 268 -13.94 -19.43 3.13
CA ASP A 268 -13.00 -19.01 2.08
C ASP A 268 -12.86 -17.49 2.06
N PHE A 269 -13.98 -16.77 2.19
CA PHE A 269 -14.00 -15.30 2.27
C PHE A 269 -13.19 -14.77 3.45
N LEU A 270 -13.43 -15.30 4.65
CA LEU A 270 -12.70 -14.90 5.86
C LEU A 270 -11.20 -15.15 5.69
N ASN A 271 -10.84 -16.31 5.14
CA ASN A 271 -9.44 -16.68 4.95
C ASN A 271 -8.71 -15.79 3.94
N ILE A 272 -9.37 -15.41 2.84
CA ILE A 272 -8.74 -14.69 1.73
C ILE A 272 -8.78 -13.16 1.88
N SER A 273 -9.85 -12.62 2.47
CA SER A 273 -10.17 -11.18 2.45
C SER A 273 -10.13 -10.49 3.81
N ILE A 274 -10.10 -11.25 4.92
CA ILE A 274 -10.17 -10.69 6.28
C ILE A 274 -8.94 -11.05 7.11
N LEU A 275 -8.55 -12.32 7.13
CA LEU A 275 -7.42 -12.76 7.94
C LEU A 275 -6.09 -12.28 7.36
N PRO A 276 -5.17 -11.77 8.19
CA PRO A 276 -3.80 -11.52 7.77
C PRO A 276 -3.16 -12.77 7.17
N ASP A 277 -2.34 -12.60 6.14
CA ASP A 277 -1.83 -13.69 5.31
C ASP A 277 -0.94 -14.69 6.09
N PHE A 278 -0.29 -14.24 7.15
CA PHE A 278 0.47 -15.11 8.05
C PHE A 278 -0.41 -16.04 8.90
N ILE A 279 -1.69 -15.68 9.11
CA ILE A 279 -2.70 -16.53 9.75
C ILE A 279 -3.37 -17.39 8.68
N SER A 280 -3.80 -16.80 7.56
CA SER A 280 -4.59 -17.51 6.56
C SER A 280 -3.87 -18.69 5.92
N LYS A 281 -2.56 -18.55 5.66
CA LYS A 281 -1.70 -19.64 5.16
C LYS A 281 -1.61 -20.83 6.11
N ARG A 282 -1.88 -20.64 7.41
CA ARG A 282 -1.89 -21.73 8.41
C ARG A 282 -3.23 -22.45 8.49
N ILE A 283 -4.30 -21.81 8.03
CA ILE A 283 -5.64 -22.40 7.98
C ILE A 283 -5.78 -23.19 6.68
N ASP A 284 -5.52 -22.55 5.54
CA ASP A 284 -5.52 -23.18 4.22
C ASP A 284 -4.67 -22.34 3.25
N GLU A 285 -3.49 -22.84 2.92
CA GLU A 285 -2.56 -22.20 1.98
C GLU A 285 -3.10 -22.18 0.54
N ASN A 286 -4.02 -23.07 0.21
CA ASN A 286 -4.55 -23.25 -1.15
C ASN A 286 -5.83 -22.45 -1.39
N THR A 287 -6.34 -21.68 -0.42
CA THR A 287 -7.58 -20.92 -0.64
C THR A 287 -7.45 -19.96 -1.82
N ARG A 288 -6.33 -19.24 -1.97
CA ARG A 288 -6.13 -18.34 -3.13
C ARG A 288 -6.05 -19.07 -4.46
N SER A 289 -5.42 -20.24 -4.52
CA SER A 289 -5.27 -21.00 -5.79
C SER A 289 -6.57 -21.63 -6.26
N LYS A 290 -7.55 -21.84 -5.37
CA LYS A 290 -8.91 -22.26 -5.72
C LYS A 290 -9.69 -21.21 -6.54
N PHE A 291 -9.36 -19.93 -6.38
CA PHE A 291 -10.10 -18.82 -6.96
C PHE A 291 -9.21 -17.98 -7.89
N ASN A 292 -9.15 -18.39 -9.16
CA ASN A 292 -8.41 -17.66 -10.19
C ASN A 292 -9.29 -16.60 -10.85
N PHE A 293 -8.72 -15.43 -11.13
CA PHE A 293 -9.39 -14.38 -11.90
C PHE A 293 -9.31 -14.65 -13.39
N ARG A 294 -10.43 -14.44 -14.09
CA ARG A 294 -10.39 -14.12 -15.50
C ARG A 294 -10.02 -12.64 -15.69
N LEU A 295 -8.72 -12.41 -15.90
CA LEU A 295 -8.16 -11.08 -16.14
C LEU A 295 -8.62 -10.53 -17.49
N ILE A 296 -8.73 -9.20 -17.60
CA ILE A 296 -8.99 -8.51 -18.87
C ILE A 296 -7.83 -8.66 -19.87
N ALA A 297 -6.61 -8.82 -19.36
CA ALA A 297 -5.40 -9.15 -20.09
C ALA A 297 -4.43 -9.88 -19.15
N ASN A 298 -3.69 -10.86 -19.66
CA ASN A 298 -2.82 -11.71 -18.84
C ASN A 298 -1.67 -10.95 -18.19
N GLU A 299 -1.20 -9.87 -18.81
CA GLU A 299 -0.14 -9.00 -18.29
C GLU A 299 -0.63 -8.09 -17.16
N LEU A 300 -1.95 -7.85 -17.08
CA LEU A 300 -2.60 -6.99 -16.10
C LEU A 300 -3.15 -7.85 -14.95
N THR A 301 -2.23 -8.46 -14.21
CA THR A 301 -2.48 -9.53 -13.22
C THR A 301 -3.13 -9.12 -11.90
N VAL A 302 -3.45 -7.84 -11.74
CA VAL A 302 -3.77 -7.25 -10.46
C VAL A 302 -5.23 -6.78 -10.44
N THR A 303 -5.93 -7.01 -9.32
CA THR A 303 -7.31 -6.53 -9.09
C THR A 303 -7.34 -5.64 -7.86
N THR A 304 -8.39 -4.83 -7.68
CA THR A 304 -8.53 -4.04 -6.45
C THR A 304 -8.60 -4.94 -5.20
N GLY A 305 -8.48 -4.36 -4.01
CA GLY A 305 -8.65 -5.07 -2.75
C GLY A 305 -10.05 -5.64 -2.50
N PHE A 306 -11.00 -5.40 -3.40
CA PHE A 306 -12.31 -6.04 -3.40
C PHE A 306 -12.41 -7.24 -4.36
N GLY A 307 -11.40 -7.49 -5.20
CA GLY A 307 -11.47 -8.53 -6.24
C GLY A 307 -11.78 -9.91 -5.68
N TYR A 308 -10.97 -10.39 -4.72
CA TYR A 308 -11.18 -11.73 -4.15
C TYR A 308 -12.47 -11.80 -3.33
N ALA A 309 -12.86 -10.70 -2.69
CA ALA A 309 -14.10 -10.61 -1.94
C ALA A 309 -15.32 -10.77 -2.86
N MET A 310 -15.29 -10.11 -4.03
CA MET A 310 -16.31 -10.24 -5.07
C MET A 310 -16.34 -11.66 -5.66
N LEU A 311 -15.16 -12.19 -6.01
CA LEU A 311 -15.02 -13.52 -6.60
C LEU A 311 -15.57 -14.63 -5.68
N VAL A 312 -15.30 -14.54 -4.38
CA VAL A 312 -15.65 -15.58 -3.41
C VAL A 312 -17.05 -15.42 -2.83
N TYR A 313 -17.49 -14.19 -2.53
CA TYR A 313 -18.71 -13.92 -1.76
C TYR A 313 -19.56 -12.77 -2.34
N GLY A 314 -19.32 -12.44 -3.61
CA GLY A 314 -20.06 -11.41 -4.35
C GLY A 314 -20.01 -10.03 -3.70
N ILE A 315 -21.04 -9.24 -3.97
CA ILE A 315 -21.18 -7.87 -3.47
C ILE A 315 -21.24 -7.82 -1.93
N LYS A 316 -21.77 -8.87 -1.30
CA LYS A 316 -21.77 -8.99 0.17
C LYS A 316 -20.33 -9.01 0.69
N GLY A 317 -19.46 -9.80 0.05
CA GLY A 317 -18.03 -9.82 0.35
C GLY A 317 -17.38 -8.44 0.20
N VAL A 318 -17.70 -7.71 -0.86
CA VAL A 318 -17.18 -6.34 -1.10
C VAL A 318 -17.51 -5.42 0.08
N PHE A 319 -18.77 -5.39 0.53
CA PHE A 319 -19.16 -4.58 1.68
C PHE A 319 -18.53 -5.05 2.98
N MET A 320 -18.45 -6.35 3.23
CA MET A 320 -17.82 -6.90 4.44
C MET A 320 -16.33 -6.55 4.51
N THR A 321 -15.61 -6.64 3.39
CA THR A 321 -14.20 -6.21 3.30
C THR A 321 -14.04 -4.72 3.57
N TYR A 322 -14.94 -3.88 3.04
CA TYR A 322 -14.93 -2.45 3.33
C TYR A 322 -15.20 -2.16 4.81
N PHE A 323 -16.17 -2.83 5.44
CA PHE A 323 -16.42 -2.68 6.87
C PHE A 323 -15.24 -3.16 7.72
N TYR A 324 -14.55 -4.22 7.33
CA TYR A 324 -13.30 -4.65 7.95
C TYR A 324 -12.22 -3.58 7.85
N MET A 325 -12.02 -2.99 6.66
CA MET A 325 -11.10 -1.85 6.48
C MET A 325 -11.46 -0.68 7.41
N VAL A 326 -12.74 -0.31 7.51
CA VAL A 326 -13.22 0.75 8.41
C VAL A 326 -12.89 0.41 9.86
N PHE A 327 -13.18 -0.82 10.28
CA PHE A 327 -12.90 -1.32 11.63
C PHE A 327 -11.40 -1.22 11.95
N VAL A 328 -10.52 -1.80 11.13
CA VAL A 328 -9.06 -1.77 11.35
C VAL A 328 -8.55 -0.34 11.43
N THR A 329 -9.01 0.52 10.51
CA THR A 329 -8.62 1.93 10.47
C THR A 329 -9.02 2.66 11.75
N VAL A 330 -10.29 2.56 12.16
CA VAL A 330 -10.79 3.24 13.36
C VAL A 330 -10.12 2.69 14.62
N PHE A 331 -9.95 1.37 14.70
CA PHE A 331 -9.30 0.68 15.81
C PHE A 331 -7.88 1.19 16.05
N PHE A 332 -7.03 1.18 15.02
CA PHE A 332 -5.64 1.62 15.16
C PHE A 332 -5.51 3.14 15.39
N LEU A 333 -6.35 3.97 14.77
CA LEU A 333 -6.40 5.40 15.07
C LEU A 333 -6.81 5.66 16.53
N PHE A 334 -7.75 4.88 17.06
CA PHE A 334 -8.24 5.01 18.42
C PHE A 334 -7.18 4.60 19.45
N ILE A 335 -6.51 3.46 19.28
CA ILE A 335 -5.49 3.00 20.23
C ILE A 335 -4.29 3.96 20.24
N ASN A 336 -3.86 4.41 19.06
CA ASN A 336 -2.73 5.34 18.92
C ASN A 336 -3.12 6.81 19.14
N ARG A 337 -4.33 7.13 19.60
CA ARG A 337 -4.81 8.52 19.72
C ARG A 337 -3.99 9.42 20.64
N LYS A 338 -3.14 8.85 21.50
CA LYS A 338 -2.30 9.56 22.48
C LYS A 338 -0.84 9.72 22.05
N LYS A 339 -0.33 8.85 21.18
CA LYS A 339 1.08 8.85 20.70
C LYS A 339 1.15 8.28 19.29
N TYR A 340 2.01 8.83 18.45
CA TYR A 340 2.24 8.38 17.05
C TYR A 340 0.97 8.30 16.18
N ILE A 341 -0.09 9.02 16.54
CA ILE A 341 -1.34 9.04 15.76
C ILE A 341 -1.10 9.51 14.31
N LYS A 342 -0.15 10.42 14.07
CA LYS A 342 0.16 10.94 12.72
C LYS A 342 0.86 9.88 11.88
N SER A 343 1.90 9.22 12.42
CA SER A 343 2.54 8.07 11.78
C SER A 343 1.53 6.96 11.49
N THR A 344 0.69 6.62 12.47
CA THR A 344 -0.38 5.60 12.30
C THR A 344 -1.34 5.98 11.18
N ALA A 345 -1.81 7.24 11.17
CA ALA A 345 -2.71 7.74 10.16
C ALA A 345 -2.06 7.79 8.77
N ALA A 346 -0.77 8.11 8.66
CA ALA A 346 -0.03 8.08 7.41
C ALA A 346 0.08 6.66 6.83
N ILE A 347 0.33 5.67 7.69
CA ILE A 347 0.40 4.25 7.29
C ILE A 347 -0.98 3.75 6.87
N LEU A 348 -2.03 4.03 7.66
CA LEU A 348 -3.39 3.66 7.29
C LEU A 348 -3.80 4.33 5.98
N SER A 349 -3.47 5.61 5.76
CA SER A 349 -3.70 6.28 4.48
C SER A 349 -2.96 5.61 3.32
N THR A 350 -1.74 5.15 3.54
CA THR A 350 -0.94 4.40 2.55
C THR A 350 -1.62 3.08 2.20
N ILE A 351 -1.92 2.25 3.21
CA ILE A 351 -2.62 0.97 3.06
C ILE A 351 -3.95 1.19 2.31
N SER A 352 -4.73 2.18 2.74
CA SER A 352 -5.98 2.59 2.11
C SER A 352 -5.84 3.02 0.65
N SER A 353 -4.80 3.78 0.29
CA SER A 353 -4.59 4.16 -1.12
C SER A 353 -4.23 2.96 -2.00
N LEU A 354 -3.42 2.05 -1.45
CA LEU A 354 -2.93 0.89 -2.16
C LEU A 354 -3.99 -0.23 -2.28
N MET A 355 -5.16 -0.07 -1.64
CA MET A 355 -6.34 -0.90 -1.89
C MET A 355 -6.79 -0.87 -3.35
N ILE A 356 -6.38 0.11 -4.15
CA ILE A 356 -6.62 0.09 -5.60
C ILE A 356 -5.90 -1.08 -6.30
N PHE A 357 -4.83 -1.62 -5.71
CA PHE A 357 -4.00 -2.68 -6.29
C PHE A 357 -4.13 -4.05 -5.62
N ASP A 358 -4.49 -4.15 -4.34
CA ASP A 358 -4.76 -5.45 -3.70
C ASP A 358 -5.37 -5.17 -2.33
N ASN A 359 -5.83 -6.20 -1.61
CA ASN A 359 -6.29 -6.06 -0.26
C ASN A 359 -5.11 -5.88 0.71
N MET A 360 -4.62 -4.65 0.84
CA MET A 360 -3.47 -4.32 1.69
C MET A 360 -3.73 -4.54 3.19
N PHE A 361 -4.98 -4.64 3.61
CA PHE A 361 -5.37 -4.91 5.01
C PHE A 361 -5.22 -6.38 5.42
N VAL A 362 -4.90 -7.29 4.50
CA VAL A 362 -4.54 -8.68 4.84
C VAL A 362 -3.05 -8.96 4.75
N PHE A 363 -2.23 -8.04 4.25
CA PHE A 363 -0.79 -8.27 4.19
C PHE A 363 -0.15 -8.18 5.59
N ALA A 364 0.61 -9.21 5.97
CA ALA A 364 1.33 -9.27 7.25
C ALA A 364 2.17 -8.02 7.47
N SER A 365 2.91 -7.59 6.44
CA SER A 365 3.81 -6.44 6.56
C SER A 365 3.08 -5.16 6.99
N CYS A 366 1.85 -4.96 6.50
CA CYS A 366 1.00 -3.81 6.82
C CYS A 366 0.43 -3.92 8.24
N ILE A 367 -0.13 -5.07 8.61
CA ILE A 367 -0.75 -5.27 9.93
C ILE A 367 0.28 -5.30 11.04
N VAL A 368 1.40 -6.02 10.87
CA VAL A 368 2.48 -6.08 11.86
C VAL A 368 3.11 -4.71 12.06
N GLN A 369 3.24 -3.90 11.00
CA GLN A 369 3.72 -2.53 11.12
C GLN A 369 2.81 -1.65 12.01
N LEU A 370 1.48 -1.79 11.87
CA LEU A 370 0.51 -1.09 12.72
C LEU A 370 0.59 -1.58 14.18
N LEU A 371 0.75 -2.88 14.40
CA LEU A 371 0.94 -3.46 15.74
C LEU A 371 2.22 -2.91 16.39
N LEU A 372 3.33 -2.85 15.67
CA LEU A 372 4.60 -2.35 16.19
C LEU A 372 4.54 -0.89 16.63
N ILE A 373 3.95 -0.01 15.82
CA ILE A 373 3.75 1.39 16.22
C ILE A 373 2.86 1.49 17.46
N THR A 374 1.83 0.64 17.54
CA THR A 374 0.94 0.58 18.69
C THR A 374 1.65 0.17 19.97
N LEU A 375 2.52 -0.83 19.89
CA LEU A 375 3.35 -1.26 21.01
C LEU A 375 4.28 -0.12 21.47
N LEU A 376 4.94 0.56 20.54
CA LEU A 376 5.79 1.73 20.82
C LEU A 376 5.00 2.93 21.38
N ALA A 377 3.72 3.07 21.03
CA ALA A 377 2.83 4.11 21.53
C ALA A 377 2.35 3.87 22.98
N SER A 378 2.30 2.61 23.41
CA SER A 378 1.73 2.22 24.71
C SER A 378 2.79 2.22 25.82
N LYS A 379 2.55 2.94 26.93
CA LYS A 379 3.32 2.76 28.18
C LYS A 379 2.86 1.50 28.95
N ARG A 380 1.59 1.13 28.74
CA ARG A 380 0.83 0.07 29.40
C ARG A 380 -0.34 -0.27 28.48
N MET A 381 -0.59 -1.55 28.22
CA MET A 381 -1.77 -2.01 27.49
C MET A 381 -2.65 -2.82 28.44
N THR A 382 -3.87 -2.36 28.70
CA THR A 382 -4.83 -3.11 29.52
C THR A 382 -5.60 -4.09 28.63
N LEU A 383 -5.26 -5.37 28.71
CA LEU A 383 -5.93 -6.46 28.01
C LEU A 383 -6.71 -7.28 29.04
N LEU A 384 -8.01 -7.50 28.79
CA LEU A 384 -8.88 -8.31 29.65
C LEU A 384 -8.82 -7.89 31.14
N GLY A 385 -8.83 -6.58 31.40
CA GLY A 385 -8.77 -6.03 32.75
C GLY A 385 -7.38 -6.08 33.42
N ARG A 386 -6.37 -6.69 32.79
CA ARG A 386 -4.99 -6.69 33.31
C ARG A 386 -4.12 -5.71 32.55
N THR A 387 -3.45 -4.86 33.30
CA THR A 387 -2.52 -3.86 32.75
C THR A 387 -1.18 -4.52 32.51
N VAL A 388 -0.86 -4.79 31.24
CA VAL A 388 0.40 -5.40 30.83
C VAL A 388 1.36 -4.29 30.41
N ASN A 389 2.52 -4.20 31.07
CA ASN A 389 3.64 -3.42 30.57
C ASN A 389 4.28 -4.24 29.46
N PHE A 390 4.33 -3.72 28.23
CA PHE A 390 4.90 -4.46 27.10
C PHE A 390 6.43 -4.35 27.02
N LEU A 391 7.05 -3.58 27.94
CA LEU A 391 8.49 -3.45 28.18
C LEU A 391 8.73 -3.17 29.66
#